data_AF-A0A258MH63-F1
#
_entry.id   AF-A0A258MH63-F1
#
_cell.length_a   1.000
_cell.length_b   1.000
_cell.length_c   1.000
_cell.angle_alpha   90.00
_cell.angle_beta   90.00
_cell.angle_gamma   90.00
#
_symmetry.space_group_name_H-M   'P 1'
#
loop_
_entity.id
_entity.type
_entity.pdbx_description
1 polymer ?
#
loop_
_entity_poly.entity_id
_entity_poly.type
_entity_poly.pdbx_seq_one_letter_code
_entity_poly.pdbx_strand_id
1 'polypeptide(L)'
;MARATGKEAIRLWYEFLKRAAEKPNIKINTKYYEGWGDYEGTRFNDWWAMHGNSLFPRNKVEVAKRYLSNADVMQLSIPKSLTPTAAANQVRDLLMAHYKNIGHHPKPSRDYQLTEGAEIKVSALRAYLHTYDIHQKILTSSSSKRVPAKVVLAEVRRFYLARSAKWKNSKRKVEGLPMALAGDFEYDEVSNAVRSLGNDVGAERAIRRYLLIANNLIHAAAKGDFPSKFYSVLN
;
A
#
# COMPACT_ATOMS: atom_id res chain seq x y z
N MET A 1 8.55 6.72 -16.70
CA MET A 1 7.24 6.91 -16.05
C MET A 1 7.10 5.91 -14.91
N ALA A 2 6.58 6.38 -13.77
CA ALA A 2 6.59 5.84 -12.40
C ALA A 2 6.70 4.31 -12.21
N ARG A 3 7.88 3.84 -11.78
CA ARG A 3 8.14 2.47 -11.26
C ARG A 3 8.05 2.38 -9.72
N ALA A 4 7.61 3.44 -9.05
CA ALA A 4 7.61 3.56 -7.58
C ALA A 4 6.23 3.39 -6.91
N THR A 5 5.14 3.29 -7.67
CA THR A 5 3.78 3.19 -7.12
C THR A 5 3.38 1.77 -6.72
N GLY A 6 3.85 0.73 -7.44
CA GLY A 6 3.46 -0.66 -7.19
C GLY A 6 3.97 -1.24 -5.86
N LYS A 7 5.29 -1.33 -5.66
CA LYS A 7 5.88 -1.95 -4.46
C LYS A 7 5.44 -1.27 -3.17
N GLU A 8 5.37 0.06 -3.17
CA GLU A 8 4.95 0.80 -1.99
C GLU A 8 3.44 0.68 -1.70
N ALA A 9 2.60 0.63 -2.73
CA ALA A 9 1.18 0.34 -2.56
C ALA A 9 0.98 -1.07 -1.99
N ILE A 10 1.76 -2.05 -2.46
CA ILE A 10 1.73 -3.41 -1.92
C ILE A 10 2.29 -3.45 -0.49
N ARG A 11 3.33 -2.67 -0.18
CA ARG A 11 3.78 -2.51 1.21
C ARG A 11 2.66 -2.01 2.10
N LEU A 12 1.93 -1.00 1.65
CA LEU A 12 0.81 -0.46 2.42
C LEU A 12 -0.30 -1.49 2.58
N TRP A 13 -0.66 -2.20 1.51
CA TRP A 13 -1.61 -3.32 1.57
C TRP A 13 -1.18 -4.36 2.61
N TYR A 14 0.10 -4.76 2.58
CA TYR A 14 0.68 -5.68 3.54
C TYR A 14 0.55 -5.19 4.99
N GLU A 15 0.91 -3.94 5.27
CA GLU A 15 0.78 -3.39 6.62
C GLU A 15 -0.69 -3.30 7.07
N PHE A 16 -1.61 -2.91 6.18
CA PHE A 16 -3.04 -2.88 6.51
C PHE A 16 -3.60 -4.29 6.78
N LEU A 17 -3.12 -5.32 6.06
CA LEU A 17 -3.46 -6.71 6.33
C LEU A 17 -2.95 -7.16 7.70
N LYS A 18 -1.74 -6.77 8.10
CA LYS A 18 -1.23 -7.04 9.46
C LYS A 18 -2.13 -6.46 10.54
N ARG A 19 -2.59 -5.20 10.38
CA ARG A 19 -3.54 -4.58 11.31
C ARG A 19 -4.91 -5.26 11.31
N ALA A 20 -5.28 -5.92 10.21
CA ALA A 20 -6.49 -6.73 10.17
C ALA A 20 -6.34 -7.99 11.03
N ALA A 21 -5.17 -8.63 10.99
CA ALA A 21 -4.91 -9.85 11.75
C ALA A 21 -4.81 -9.61 13.27
N GLU A 22 -4.29 -8.45 13.67
CA GLU A 22 -4.26 -8.03 15.08
C GLU A 22 -5.66 -7.82 15.68
N LYS A 23 -6.72 -7.72 14.85
CA LYS A 23 -8.09 -7.46 15.30
C LYS A 23 -8.93 -8.74 15.34
N PRO A 24 -9.42 -9.18 16.51
CA PRO A 24 -10.20 -10.41 16.63
C PRO A 24 -11.57 -10.34 15.93
N ASN A 25 -12.10 -9.14 15.68
CA ASN A 25 -13.40 -8.94 15.04
C ASN A 25 -13.33 -8.84 13.50
N ILE A 26 -12.16 -8.94 12.89
CA ILE A 26 -12.00 -8.90 11.43
C ILE A 26 -11.67 -10.28 10.90
N LYS A 27 -12.57 -10.84 10.09
CA LYS A 27 -12.33 -12.10 9.40
C LYS A 27 -11.51 -11.88 8.14
N ILE A 28 -10.30 -12.43 8.11
CA ILE A 28 -9.43 -12.41 6.92
C ILE A 28 -9.86 -13.50 5.95
N ASN A 29 -9.83 -13.17 4.65
CA ASN A 29 -10.03 -14.13 3.57
C ASN A 29 -8.78 -15.03 3.42
N THR A 30 -8.65 -16.03 4.28
CA THR A 30 -7.50 -16.95 4.31
C THR A 30 -7.28 -17.66 2.98
N LYS A 31 -8.36 -18.02 2.27
CA LYS A 31 -8.28 -18.62 0.93
C LYS A 31 -7.58 -17.69 -0.05
N TYR A 32 -7.86 -16.39 -0.01
CA TYR A 32 -7.21 -15.41 -0.87
C TYR A 32 -5.72 -15.28 -0.53
N TYR A 33 -5.38 -15.21 0.77
CA TYR A 33 -4.00 -14.97 1.25
C TYR A 33 -3.13 -16.21 1.43
N GLU A 34 -3.61 -17.40 1.07
CA GLU A 34 -2.85 -18.65 1.18
C GLU A 34 -1.44 -18.56 0.58
N GLY A 35 -1.27 -17.85 -0.55
CA GLY A 35 0.03 -17.68 -1.19
C GLY A 35 0.98 -16.69 -0.51
N TRP A 36 0.49 -15.89 0.45
CA TRP A 36 1.29 -14.88 1.16
C TRP A 36 2.15 -15.49 2.27
N GLY A 37 1.89 -16.72 2.71
CA GLY A 37 2.61 -17.31 3.84
C GLY A 37 2.41 -16.52 5.14
N ASP A 38 3.42 -16.50 6.01
CA ASP A 38 3.38 -15.78 7.28
C ASP A 38 3.60 -14.27 7.10
N TYR A 39 2.53 -13.52 6.85
CA TYR A 39 2.57 -12.05 6.82
C TYR A 39 2.49 -11.41 8.21
N GLU A 40 2.09 -12.15 9.25
CA GLU A 40 1.88 -11.64 10.61
C GLU A 40 3.21 -11.48 11.35
N GLY A 41 4.06 -12.51 11.30
CA GLY A 41 5.36 -12.55 11.96
C GLY A 41 6.48 -11.86 11.18
N THR A 42 6.34 -11.69 9.86
CA THR A 42 7.45 -11.21 9.02
C THR A 42 7.40 -9.71 8.74
N ARG A 43 8.59 -9.10 8.58
CA ARG A 43 8.71 -7.71 8.12
C ARG A 43 8.51 -7.67 6.61
N PHE A 44 7.89 -6.61 6.10
CA PHE A 44 7.59 -6.49 4.67
C PHE A 44 8.80 -6.68 3.76
N ASN A 45 9.99 -6.17 4.12
CA ASN A 45 11.16 -6.30 3.24
C ASN A 45 11.63 -7.75 3.10
N ASP A 46 11.57 -8.52 4.18
CA ASP A 46 11.95 -9.93 4.21
C ASP A 46 10.89 -10.74 3.46
N TRP A 47 9.62 -10.48 3.74
CA TRP A 47 8.48 -11.05 3.01
C TRP A 47 8.55 -10.76 1.50
N TRP A 48 8.87 -9.52 1.11
CA TRP A 48 8.95 -9.11 -0.28
C TRP A 48 10.10 -9.81 -1.02
N ALA A 49 11.22 -10.07 -0.35
CA ALA A 49 12.34 -10.79 -0.93
C ALA A 49 11.96 -12.25 -1.27
N MET A 50 11.14 -12.88 -0.42
CA MET A 50 10.69 -14.27 -0.61
C MET A 50 9.51 -14.40 -1.58
N HIS A 51 8.49 -13.55 -1.43
CA HIS A 51 7.20 -13.72 -2.10
C HIS A 51 6.94 -12.69 -3.21
N GLY A 52 7.57 -11.52 -3.16
CA GLY A 52 7.19 -10.37 -3.99
C GLY A 52 7.23 -10.64 -5.49
N ASN A 53 8.27 -11.33 -5.98
CA ASN A 53 8.40 -11.65 -7.40
C ASN A 53 7.40 -12.72 -7.87
N SER A 54 7.03 -13.67 -7.00
CA SER A 54 6.12 -14.76 -7.34
C SER A 54 4.65 -14.32 -7.29
N LEU A 55 4.28 -13.51 -6.29
CA LEU A 55 2.90 -13.05 -6.09
C LEU A 55 2.56 -11.80 -6.92
N PHE A 56 3.55 -10.96 -7.23
CA PHE A 56 3.39 -9.74 -8.03
C PHE A 56 4.34 -9.76 -9.22
N PRO A 57 4.21 -10.77 -10.12
CA PRO A 57 5.07 -10.88 -11.27
C PRO A 57 4.86 -9.66 -12.18
N ARG A 58 5.93 -9.24 -12.85
CA ARG A 58 5.87 -8.14 -13.81
C ARG A 58 5.28 -8.66 -15.12
N ASN A 59 3.98 -8.95 -15.12
CA ASN A 59 3.26 -9.41 -16.30
C ASN A 59 2.94 -8.22 -17.20
N LYS A 60 3.97 -7.67 -17.88
CA LYS A 60 3.77 -6.61 -18.86
C LYS A 60 4.38 -7.00 -20.20
N VAL A 61 3.54 -7.09 -21.21
CA VAL A 61 4.00 -7.12 -22.61
C VAL A 61 4.58 -5.75 -22.93
N GLU A 62 5.83 -5.71 -23.36
CA GLU A 62 6.53 -4.48 -23.72
C GLU A 62 7.27 -4.63 -25.06
N VAL A 63 7.44 -3.51 -25.74
CA VAL A 63 8.23 -3.48 -26.99
C VAL A 63 9.69 -3.70 -26.64
N ALA A 64 10.25 -4.83 -27.09
CA ALA A 64 11.66 -5.12 -26.93
C ALA A 64 12.50 -4.17 -27.79
N LYS A 65 13.41 -3.41 -27.15
CA LYS A 65 14.36 -2.53 -27.86
C LYS A 65 15.63 -3.25 -28.32
N ARG A 66 15.95 -4.39 -27.69
CA ARG A 66 17.15 -5.20 -27.95
C ARG A 66 16.85 -6.67 -27.65
N TYR A 67 17.62 -7.56 -28.27
CA TYR A 67 17.58 -8.98 -27.94
C TYR A 67 18.02 -9.19 -26.49
N LEU A 68 17.19 -9.86 -25.69
CA LEU A 68 17.49 -10.23 -24.31
C LEU A 68 17.37 -11.76 -24.22
N SER A 69 18.52 -12.42 -24.05
CA SER A 69 18.56 -13.84 -23.72
C SER A 69 18.25 -14.02 -22.24
N ASN A 70 16.96 -14.07 -21.89
CA ASN A 70 16.51 -14.45 -20.56
C ASN A 70 15.59 -15.68 -20.69
N ALA A 71 15.85 -16.73 -19.92
CA ALA A 71 15.06 -17.96 -19.93
C ALA A 71 13.58 -17.73 -19.59
N ASP A 72 13.28 -16.68 -18.83
CA ASP A 72 11.91 -16.34 -18.40
C ASP A 72 11.15 -15.44 -19.41
N VAL A 73 11.77 -15.06 -20.54
CA VAL A 73 11.18 -14.09 -21.47
C VAL A 73 11.24 -14.61 -22.91
N MET A 74 10.06 -14.74 -23.53
CA MET A 74 9.96 -14.99 -24.97
C MET A 74 9.88 -13.67 -25.73
N GLN A 75 10.75 -13.49 -26.72
CA GLN A 75 10.69 -12.36 -27.63
C GLN A 75 9.97 -12.75 -28.92
N LEU A 76 9.01 -11.93 -29.34
CA LEU A 76 8.20 -12.14 -30.52
C LEU A 76 8.36 -10.95 -31.47
N SER A 77 8.54 -11.23 -32.75
CA SER A 77 8.53 -10.23 -33.81
C SER A 77 7.14 -10.17 -34.42
N ILE A 78 6.47 -9.03 -34.30
CA ILE A 78 5.11 -8.83 -34.81
C ILE A 78 5.18 -7.89 -36.04
N PRO A 79 4.79 -8.35 -37.24
CA PRO A 79 4.71 -7.49 -38.41
C PRO A 79 3.74 -6.31 -38.18
N LYS A 80 4.19 -5.09 -38.51
CA LYS A 80 3.38 -3.87 -38.36
C LYS A 80 2.17 -3.83 -39.28
N SER A 81 2.11 -4.71 -40.29
CA SER A 81 0.98 -4.85 -41.21
C SER A 81 -0.23 -5.56 -40.61
N LEU A 82 -0.06 -6.27 -39.48
CA LEU A 82 -1.16 -6.96 -38.81
C LEU A 82 -2.01 -5.99 -38.00
N THR A 83 -3.33 -6.22 -38.01
CA THR A 83 -4.22 -5.58 -37.04
C THR A 83 -3.93 -6.11 -35.64
N PRO A 84 -4.24 -5.35 -34.57
CA PRO A 84 -4.03 -5.81 -33.19
C PRO A 84 -4.67 -7.17 -32.89
N THR A 85 -5.87 -7.41 -33.41
CA THR A 85 -6.60 -8.68 -33.24
C THR A 85 -5.90 -9.83 -33.96
N ALA A 86 -5.48 -9.62 -35.22
CA ALA A 86 -4.77 -10.66 -35.97
C ALA A 86 -3.43 -11.02 -35.32
N ALA A 87 -2.68 -10.01 -34.86
CA ALA A 87 -1.45 -10.21 -34.11
C ALA A 87 -1.69 -10.99 -32.80
N ALA A 88 -2.71 -10.62 -32.02
CA ALA A 88 -3.03 -11.30 -30.77
C ALA A 88 -3.40 -12.78 -30.97
N ASN A 89 -4.20 -13.09 -32.01
CA ASN A 89 -4.57 -14.47 -32.33
C ASN A 89 -3.34 -15.30 -32.75
N GLN A 90 -2.49 -14.77 -33.63
CA GLN A 90 -1.27 -15.48 -34.06
C GLN A 90 -0.30 -15.72 -32.89
N VAL A 91 -0.13 -14.72 -32.02
CA VAL A 91 0.69 -14.85 -30.80
C VAL A 91 0.10 -15.92 -29.88
N ARG A 92 -1.22 -15.94 -29.69
CA ARG A 92 -1.89 -16.94 -28.87
C ARG A 92 -1.63 -18.36 -29.37
N ASP A 93 -1.82 -18.60 -30.67
CA ASP A 93 -1.65 -19.93 -31.26
C ASP A 93 -0.18 -20.39 -31.18
N LEU A 94 0.76 -19.47 -31.42
CA LEU A 94 2.20 -19.72 -31.27
C LEU A 94 2.55 -20.11 -29.82
N LEU A 95 2.05 -19.36 -28.83
CA LEU A 95 2.29 -19.65 -27.42
C LEU A 95 1.70 -21.01 -27.02
N MET A 96 0.48 -21.32 -27.46
CA MET A 96 -0.16 -22.62 -27.18
C MET A 96 0.65 -23.79 -27.76
N ALA A 97 1.12 -23.67 -29.00
CA ALA A 97 1.96 -24.69 -29.63
C ALA A 97 3.32 -24.84 -28.91
N HIS A 98 3.97 -23.74 -28.58
CA HIS A 98 5.25 -23.76 -27.88
C HIS A 98 5.14 -24.41 -26.51
N TYR A 99 4.16 -24.00 -25.70
CA TYR A 99 3.92 -24.55 -24.37
C TYR A 99 3.59 -26.05 -24.40
N LYS A 100 2.82 -26.49 -25.39
CA LYS A 100 2.58 -27.93 -25.62
C LYS A 100 3.88 -28.68 -25.91
N ASN A 101 4.77 -28.13 -26.73
CA ASN A 101 6.03 -28.78 -27.10
C ASN A 101 7.01 -28.92 -25.93
N ILE A 102 7.09 -27.92 -25.05
CA ILE A 102 7.97 -27.95 -23.88
C ILE A 102 7.31 -28.58 -22.64
N GLY A 103 6.09 -29.10 -22.77
CA GLY A 103 5.31 -29.62 -21.63
C GLY A 103 5.03 -28.58 -20.54
N HIS A 104 5.07 -27.30 -20.89
CA HIS A 104 4.83 -26.21 -19.95
C HIS A 104 3.33 -25.93 -19.89
N HIS A 105 2.76 -26.10 -18.70
CA HIS A 105 1.39 -25.72 -18.44
C HIS A 105 1.41 -24.46 -17.58
N PRO A 106 1.32 -23.26 -18.19
CA PRO A 106 1.30 -22.03 -17.42
C PRO A 106 0.10 -22.08 -16.50
N LYS A 107 0.37 -22.17 -15.19
CA LYS A 107 -0.69 -22.10 -14.19
C LYS A 107 -1.19 -20.66 -14.19
N PRO A 108 -2.52 -20.41 -14.22
CA PRO A 108 -3.02 -19.07 -13.98
C PRO A 108 -2.45 -18.61 -12.63
N SER A 109 -1.61 -17.57 -12.64
CA SER A 109 -1.15 -16.98 -11.40
C SER A 109 -2.37 -16.42 -10.69
N ARG A 110 -2.39 -16.54 -9.36
CA ARG A 110 -3.27 -15.70 -8.56
C ARG A 110 -2.75 -14.28 -8.74
N ASP A 111 -3.39 -13.55 -9.63
CA ASP A 111 -3.04 -12.17 -9.90
C ASP A 111 -3.49 -11.33 -8.71
N TYR A 112 -2.60 -11.20 -7.72
CA TYR A 112 -2.76 -10.19 -6.68
C TYR A 112 -2.62 -8.83 -7.35
N GLN A 113 -3.73 -8.14 -7.48
CA GLN A 113 -3.77 -6.81 -8.07
C GLN A 113 -4.44 -5.86 -7.12
N LEU A 114 -3.97 -4.62 -7.19
CA LEU A 114 -4.65 -3.51 -6.53
C LEU A 114 -6.01 -3.30 -7.21
N THR A 115 -7.02 -2.90 -6.46
CA THR A 115 -8.38 -2.71 -6.99
C THR A 115 -8.35 -1.86 -8.25
N GLU A 116 -8.85 -2.40 -9.37
CA GLU A 116 -8.84 -1.72 -10.67
C GLU A 116 -9.60 -0.38 -10.59
N GLY A 117 -9.02 0.67 -11.15
CA GLY A 117 -9.60 2.02 -11.14
C GLY A 117 -9.52 2.74 -9.78
N ALA A 118 -8.96 2.13 -8.73
CA ALA A 118 -8.75 2.82 -7.47
C ALA A 118 -7.56 3.79 -7.55
N GLU A 119 -7.78 5.04 -7.13
CA GLU A 119 -6.71 6.04 -7.05
C GLU A 119 -5.85 5.79 -5.79
N ILE A 120 -4.56 5.52 -5.98
CA ILE A 120 -3.63 5.22 -4.87
C ILE A 120 -2.77 6.44 -4.55
N LYS A 121 -3.19 7.19 -3.53
CA LYS A 121 -2.40 8.27 -2.94
C LYS A 121 -1.54 7.71 -1.82
N VAL A 122 -0.36 7.20 -2.17
CA VAL A 122 0.60 6.57 -1.23
C VAL A 122 0.83 7.41 0.04
N SER A 123 1.03 8.72 -0.11
CA SER A 123 1.24 9.63 1.03
C SER A 123 0.03 9.70 1.96
N ALA A 124 -1.18 9.70 1.40
CA ALA A 124 -2.42 9.69 2.18
C ALA A 124 -2.59 8.35 2.91
N LEU A 125 -2.37 7.23 2.23
CA LEU A 125 -2.43 5.89 2.84
C LEU A 125 -1.44 5.75 4.01
N ARG A 126 -0.21 6.25 3.86
CA ARG A 126 0.77 6.32 4.95
C ARG A 126 0.26 7.15 6.12
N ALA A 127 -0.33 8.31 5.85
CA ALA A 127 -0.88 9.17 6.89
C ALA A 127 -2.04 8.50 7.64
N TYR A 128 -2.93 7.79 6.94
CA TYR A 128 -4.01 7.02 7.55
C TYR A 128 -3.47 5.90 8.44
N LEU A 129 -2.50 5.13 7.95
CA LEU A 129 -1.86 4.06 8.70
C LEU A 129 -1.14 4.60 9.96
N HIS A 130 -0.33 5.65 9.82
CA HIS A 130 0.36 6.26 10.95
C HIS A 130 -0.60 6.82 12.01
N THR A 131 -1.69 7.46 11.57
CA THR A 131 -2.72 7.97 12.49
C THR A 131 -3.39 6.82 13.24
N TYR A 132 -3.69 5.72 12.55
CA TYR A 132 -4.24 4.52 13.14
C TYR A 132 -3.28 3.90 14.18
N ASP A 133 -2.01 3.70 13.81
CA ASP A 133 -1.00 3.09 14.69
C ASP A 133 -0.77 3.93 15.96
N ILE A 134 -0.74 5.25 15.84
CA ILE A 134 -0.61 6.16 16.98
C ILE A 134 -1.84 6.06 17.89
N HIS A 135 -3.04 6.04 17.32
CA HIS A 135 -4.28 5.85 18.10
C HIS A 135 -4.29 4.52 18.85
N GLN A 136 -3.88 3.42 18.20
CA GLN A 136 -3.77 2.11 18.88
C GLN A 136 -2.73 2.14 20.00
N LYS A 137 -1.56 2.75 19.79
CA LYS A 137 -0.55 2.89 20.84
C LYS A 137 -1.11 3.63 22.06
N ILE A 138 -1.83 4.73 21.85
CA ILE A 138 -2.45 5.48 22.94
C ILE A 138 -3.50 4.62 23.65
N LEU A 139 -4.36 3.91 22.91
CA LEU A 139 -5.35 2.99 23.49
C LEU A 139 -4.71 1.88 24.33
N THR A 140 -3.58 1.33 23.91
CA THR A 140 -2.87 0.30 24.68
C THR A 140 -2.18 0.88 25.92
N SER A 141 -1.67 2.12 25.83
CA SER A 141 -1.01 2.79 26.94
C SER A 141 -1.97 3.43 27.95
N SER A 142 -3.16 3.84 27.51
CA SER A 142 -4.19 4.42 28.38
C SER A 142 -5.25 3.37 28.68
N SER A 143 -5.54 3.07 29.94
CA SER A 143 -6.62 2.14 30.33
C SER A 143 -8.04 2.61 29.94
N SER A 144 -8.15 3.75 29.23
CA SER A 144 -9.41 4.32 28.76
C SER A 144 -9.84 3.70 27.43
N LYS A 145 -11.14 3.36 27.33
CA LYS A 145 -11.77 2.87 26.10
C LYS A 145 -11.91 3.95 25.01
N ARG A 146 -11.68 5.23 25.34
CA ARG A 146 -11.90 6.35 24.40
C ARG A 146 -10.74 7.35 24.46
N VAL A 147 -10.13 7.59 23.30
CA VAL A 147 -9.07 8.59 23.13
C VAL A 147 -9.67 9.83 22.43
N PRO A 148 -9.54 11.03 23.00
CA PRO A 148 -9.96 12.26 22.34
C PRO A 148 -9.13 12.52 21.07
N ALA A 149 -9.78 13.02 20.02
CA ALA A 149 -9.12 13.34 18.74
C ALA A 149 -7.96 14.33 18.91
N LYS A 150 -8.07 15.28 19.84
CA LYS A 150 -7.03 16.24 20.20
C LYS A 150 -5.73 15.58 20.67
N VAL A 151 -5.83 14.50 21.45
CA VAL A 151 -4.66 13.76 21.97
C VAL A 151 -3.96 13.02 20.82
N VAL A 152 -4.74 12.34 19.96
CA VAL A 152 -4.20 11.68 18.76
C VAL A 152 -3.55 12.70 17.83
N LEU A 153 -4.19 13.86 17.62
CA LEU A 153 -3.66 14.94 16.77
C LEU A 153 -2.29 15.42 17.25
N ALA A 154 -2.13 15.66 18.55
CA ALA A 154 -0.86 16.10 19.13
C ALA A 154 0.26 15.07 18.88
N GLU A 155 -0.02 13.79 19.11
CA GLU A 155 0.95 12.70 18.90
C GLU A 155 1.28 12.50 17.41
N VAL A 156 0.30 12.61 16.51
CA VAL A 156 0.55 12.55 15.07
C VAL A 156 1.43 13.72 14.63
N ARG A 157 1.15 14.94 15.08
CA ARG A 157 1.98 16.12 14.79
C ARG A 157 3.42 15.90 15.31
N ARG A 158 3.57 15.47 16.55
CA ARG A 158 4.86 15.15 17.17
C ARG A 158 5.65 14.16 16.33
N PHE A 159 5.01 13.07 15.87
CA PHE A 159 5.65 12.07 15.02
C PHE A 159 6.21 12.68 13.73
N TYR A 160 5.43 13.47 13.01
CA TYR A 160 5.86 14.08 11.76
C TYR A 160 6.97 15.13 11.97
N LEU A 161 6.90 15.92 13.02
CA LEU A 161 7.92 16.94 13.34
C LEU A 161 9.24 16.29 13.76
N ALA A 162 9.19 15.33 14.68
CA ALA A 162 10.38 14.58 15.08
C ALA A 162 11.03 13.85 13.88
N ARG A 163 10.21 13.32 12.97
CA ARG A 163 10.70 12.72 11.71
C ARG A 163 11.36 13.76 10.82
N SER A 164 10.73 14.91 10.59
CA SER A 164 11.30 16.00 9.79
C SER A 164 12.62 16.51 10.38
N ALA A 165 12.68 16.70 11.70
CA ALA A 165 13.89 17.11 12.41
C ALA A 165 15.03 16.09 12.23
N LYS A 166 14.75 14.79 12.42
CA LYS A 166 15.72 13.70 12.26
C LYS A 166 16.37 13.68 10.87
N TRP A 167 15.64 14.06 9.83
CA TRP A 167 16.11 13.98 8.44
C TRP A 167 16.39 15.36 7.82
N LYS A 168 16.40 16.44 8.60
CA LYS A 168 16.58 17.83 8.12
C LYS A 168 17.84 18.03 7.29
N ASN A 169 18.94 17.38 7.67
CA ASN A 169 20.24 17.47 7.00
C ASN A 169 20.47 16.36 5.96
N SER A 170 19.44 15.57 5.66
CA SER A 170 19.54 14.47 4.71
C SER A 170 19.07 14.91 3.33
N LYS A 171 19.69 14.36 2.27
CA LYS A 171 19.18 14.45 0.90
C LYS A 171 17.88 13.64 0.68
N ARG A 172 17.38 12.93 1.70
CA ARG A 172 16.17 12.11 1.61
C ARG A 172 14.92 12.99 1.61
N LYS A 173 14.06 12.78 0.61
CA LYS A 173 12.72 13.38 0.59
C LYS A 173 11.85 12.71 1.66
N VAL A 174 11.57 13.43 2.74
CA VAL A 174 10.68 12.98 3.81
C VAL A 174 9.32 13.63 3.62
N GLU A 175 8.25 12.83 3.80
CA GLU A 175 6.90 13.36 3.77
C GLU A 175 6.64 14.22 5.00
N GLY A 176 6.20 15.44 4.77
CA GLY A 176 5.79 16.36 5.82
C GLY A 176 4.43 16.02 6.41
N LEU A 177 4.07 16.76 7.45
CA LEU A 177 2.73 16.72 8.06
C LEU A 177 1.66 16.99 6.99
N PRO A 178 0.62 16.15 6.87
CA PRO A 178 -0.48 16.43 5.95
C PRO A 178 -1.16 17.77 6.28
N MET A 179 -1.43 18.59 5.26
CA MET A 179 -2.05 19.91 5.45
C MET A 179 -3.38 19.86 6.21
N ALA A 180 -4.18 18.81 6.05
CA ALA A 180 -5.43 18.63 6.79
C ALA A 180 -5.24 18.44 8.31
N LEU A 181 -4.03 18.07 8.74
CA LEU A 181 -3.63 17.93 10.14
C LEU A 181 -2.77 19.10 10.61
N ALA A 182 -2.40 20.01 9.70
CA ALA A 182 -1.78 21.28 10.05
C ALA A 182 -2.78 22.15 10.82
N GLY A 183 -2.28 23.21 11.42
CA GLY A 183 -3.03 24.12 12.28
C GLY A 183 -2.05 24.99 13.04
N ASP A 184 -2.56 25.76 13.99
CA ASP A 184 -1.73 26.62 14.81
C ASP A 184 -1.28 25.87 16.07
N PHE A 185 0.00 25.50 16.11
CA PHE A 185 0.58 24.73 17.19
C PHE A 185 2.06 25.03 17.35
N GLU A 186 2.55 24.84 18.57
CA GLU A 186 3.95 24.92 18.93
C GLU A 186 4.50 23.52 19.18
N TYR A 187 5.76 23.31 18.78
CA TYR A 187 6.51 22.11 19.08
C TYR A 187 7.70 22.46 19.96
N ASP A 188 7.68 21.93 21.16
CA ASP A 188 8.78 22.05 22.10
C ASP A 188 9.76 20.90 21.85
N GLU A 189 10.92 21.22 21.29
CA GLU A 189 11.99 20.25 21.01
C GLU A 189 12.58 19.63 22.29
N VAL A 190 12.56 20.35 23.41
CA VAL A 190 13.15 19.91 24.68
C VAL A 190 12.25 18.89 25.35
N SER A 191 10.94 19.17 25.45
CA SER A 191 9.98 18.23 26.02
C SER A 191 9.45 17.20 25.02
N ASN A 192 9.77 17.36 23.73
CA ASN A 192 9.23 16.56 22.62
C ASN A 192 7.69 16.54 22.66
N ALA A 193 7.07 17.70 22.89
CA ALA A 193 5.63 17.83 23.04
C ALA A 193 5.05 18.83 22.04
N VAL A 194 3.80 18.60 21.64
CA VAL A 194 3.05 19.53 20.77
C VAL A 194 1.93 20.16 21.58
N ARG A 195 1.85 21.49 21.54
CA ARG A 195 0.77 22.28 22.15
C ARG A 195 0.00 23.01 21.07
N SER A 196 -1.31 22.84 21.05
CA SER A 196 -2.19 23.60 20.16
C SER A 196 -2.37 25.02 20.70
N LEU A 197 -2.21 26.02 19.84
CA LEU A 197 -2.31 27.45 20.18
C LEU A 197 -3.72 28.00 19.94
N GLY A 198 -4.59 27.24 19.28
CA GLY A 198 -5.94 27.66 18.91
C GLY A 198 -6.95 26.52 18.86
N ASN A 199 -8.09 26.77 18.21
CA ASN A 199 -9.16 25.79 18.10
C ASN A 199 -8.96 24.91 16.85
N ASP A 200 -8.39 23.73 17.04
CA ASP A 200 -8.01 22.79 15.96
C ASP A 200 -9.18 21.93 15.43
N VAL A 201 -10.42 22.44 15.46
CA VAL A 201 -11.64 21.66 15.14
C VAL A 201 -11.55 20.98 13.76
N GLY A 202 -10.99 21.68 12.76
CA GLY A 202 -10.79 21.13 11.42
C GLY A 202 -9.81 19.95 11.40
N ALA A 203 -8.68 20.08 12.10
CA ALA A 203 -7.66 19.03 12.21
C ALA A 203 -8.15 17.84 13.04
N GLU A 204 -8.92 18.09 14.11
CA GLU A 204 -9.58 17.04 14.88
C GLU A 204 -10.61 16.26 14.05
N ARG A 205 -11.40 16.95 13.21
CA ARG A 205 -12.31 16.31 12.25
C ARG A 205 -11.52 15.46 11.24
N ALA A 206 -10.38 15.96 10.76
CA ALA A 206 -9.51 15.21 9.87
C ALA A 206 -8.95 13.95 10.53
N ILE A 207 -8.55 13.98 11.82
CA ILE A 207 -8.14 12.77 12.56
C ILE A 207 -9.24 11.72 12.58
N ARG A 208 -10.48 12.10 12.92
CA ARG A 208 -11.62 11.17 12.93
C ARG A 208 -11.84 10.54 11.56
N ARG A 209 -11.77 11.37 10.50
CA ARG A 209 -11.86 10.90 9.11
C ARG A 209 -10.72 9.95 8.76
N TYR A 210 -9.49 10.25 9.15
CA TYR A 210 -8.32 9.42 8.87
C TYR A 210 -8.43 8.05 9.55
N LEU A 211 -8.91 8.01 10.80
CA LEU A 211 -9.19 6.77 11.52
C LEU A 211 -10.29 5.95 10.85
N LEU A 212 -11.36 6.61 10.39
CA LEU A 212 -12.45 5.96 9.66
C LEU A 212 -11.95 5.33 8.35
N ILE A 213 -11.20 6.10 7.55
CA ILE A 213 -10.61 5.62 6.30
C ILE A 213 -9.62 4.48 6.56
N ALA A 214 -8.77 4.59 7.59
CA ALA A 214 -7.84 3.53 7.97
C ALA A 214 -8.59 2.23 8.32
N ASN A 215 -9.69 2.30 9.09
CA ASN A 215 -10.50 1.13 9.38
C ASN A 215 -11.11 0.52 8.11
N ASN A 216 -11.61 1.35 7.19
CA ASN A 216 -12.12 0.87 5.90
C ASN A 216 -11.03 0.16 5.09
N LEU A 217 -9.81 0.71 5.07
CA LEU A 217 -8.64 0.11 4.41
C LEU A 217 -8.21 -1.21 5.05
N ILE A 218 -8.29 -1.33 6.38
CA ILE A 218 -8.05 -2.60 7.10
C ILE A 218 -9.07 -3.65 6.66
N HIS A 219 -10.36 -3.29 6.61
CA HIS A 219 -11.42 -4.21 6.16
C HIS A 219 -11.27 -4.59 4.68
N ALA A 220 -10.87 -3.64 3.83
CA ALA A 220 -10.61 -3.85 2.42
C ALA A 220 -9.42 -4.80 2.21
N ALA A 221 -8.32 -4.57 2.95
CA ALA A 221 -7.17 -5.46 2.99
C ALA A 221 -7.58 -6.86 3.44
N ALA A 222 -8.34 -7.03 4.53
CA ALA A 222 -8.77 -8.35 4.99
C ALA A 222 -9.52 -9.19 3.93
N LYS A 223 -10.21 -8.53 2.99
CA LYS A 223 -10.99 -9.16 1.91
C LYS A 223 -10.20 -9.44 0.63
N GLY A 224 -9.03 -8.80 0.46
CA GLY A 224 -8.28 -8.83 -0.81
C GLY A 224 -8.74 -7.78 -1.84
N ASP A 225 -9.52 -6.78 -1.42
CA ASP A 225 -9.99 -5.68 -2.27
C ASP A 225 -9.27 -4.38 -1.88
N PHE A 226 -7.93 -4.35 -1.93
CA PHE A 226 -7.17 -3.18 -1.50
C PHE A 226 -6.78 -2.25 -2.66
N PRO A 227 -6.92 -0.91 -2.52
CA PRO A 227 -7.47 -0.18 -1.37
C PRO A 227 -9.01 -0.11 -1.35
N SER A 228 -9.70 -0.77 -2.27
CA SER A 228 -11.13 -0.64 -2.60
C SER A 228 -11.43 0.62 -3.40
N LYS A 229 -12.47 0.61 -4.23
CA LYS A 229 -12.83 1.76 -5.10
C LYS A 229 -13.32 2.98 -4.31
N PHE A 230 -13.86 2.77 -3.11
CA PHE A 230 -14.60 3.80 -2.36
C PHE A 230 -14.01 4.11 -0.98
N TYR A 231 -12.75 3.78 -0.72
CA TYR A 231 -12.15 3.98 0.60
C TYR A 231 -12.06 5.45 1.04
N SER A 232 -12.05 6.38 0.08
CA SER A 232 -11.96 7.82 0.29
C SER A 232 -13.31 8.55 0.22
N VAL A 233 -14.39 7.88 -0.18
CA VAL A 233 -15.69 8.53 -0.44
C VAL A 233 -16.51 8.58 0.84
N LEU A 234 -16.25 9.61 1.64
CA LEU A 234 -17.26 10.25 2.47
C LEU A 234 -17.18 11.75 2.15
N ASN A 235 -18.01 12.16 1.20
CA ASN A 235 -18.44 13.56 1.07
C ASN A 235 -19.40 13.86 2.22
#